data_AF-A0A8F1M9P1-F1
#
_entry.id   AF-A0A8F1M9P1-F1
#
_cell.length_a   1.000
_cell.length_b   1.000
_cell.length_c   1.000
_cell.angle_alpha   90.00
_cell.angle_beta   90.00
_cell.angle_gamma   90.00
#
_symmetry.space_group_name_H-M   'P 1'
#
loop_
_entity.id
_entity.type
_entity.pdbx_description
1 polymer ?
#
loop_
_entity_poly.entity_id
_entity_poly.type
_entity_poly.pdbx_seq_one_letter_code
_entity_poly.pdbx_strand_id
1 'polypeptide(L)'
;MKKYWSYFLSFIKKPENVFISLSLFFGVLSAILVPQLSVSDENMHYLRAYGISQGRVESGSRCTLPKDVAKRAGSVYEGNFSSDYSKPIDRSSLNIDKCSSASGYPPIMHLPQAIGIGIASLFNGSTGLTILFGRLANVLFYSIAVYLIIKWVRIGKWAFTAIGLIPLMVHMASSLSSDCMTNVAVFTITAFILNLFTQKDKLSHKQTIALICTGVFLTLTKSVNALLLFPLLFLPKRLFSPNKNERLPFNIQKWTILVVTGIAAIISILIWQKIYGQPLLTTGAAHNPLHSNPLKFIAILFNTYISPTIGYTDVVLRGSVGDFSSFKYHLPLFILIPLFSLLFLSLLHYNKKDQDVITW
;
A
#
# COMPACT_ATOMS: atom_id res chain seq x y z
N MET A 1 -5.45 -35.95 -19.51
CA MET A 1 -6.36 -35.06 -18.75
C MET A 1 -6.26 -35.21 -17.23
N LYS A 2 -6.34 -36.41 -16.63
CA LYS A 2 -6.27 -36.61 -15.16
C LYS A 2 -5.02 -36.00 -14.47
N LYS A 3 -3.84 -36.10 -15.09
CA LYS A 3 -2.57 -35.57 -14.56
C LYS A 3 -2.57 -34.03 -14.44
N TYR A 4 -3.00 -33.32 -15.49
CA TYR A 4 -3.12 -31.86 -15.47
C TYR A 4 -4.20 -31.36 -14.51
N TRP A 5 -5.32 -32.08 -14.42
CA TRP A 5 -6.39 -31.80 -13.45
C TRP A 5 -5.90 -31.92 -12.00
N SER A 6 -5.09 -32.95 -11.71
CA SER A 6 -4.46 -33.11 -10.38
C SER A 6 -3.48 -31.98 -10.04
N TYR A 7 -2.68 -31.52 -11.01
CA TYR A 7 -1.78 -30.37 -10.79
C TYR A 7 -2.57 -29.08 -10.55
N PHE A 8 -3.63 -28.84 -11.32
CA PHE A 8 -4.53 -27.70 -11.14
C PHE A 8 -5.20 -27.68 -9.76
N LEU A 9 -5.74 -28.83 -9.32
CA LEU A 9 -6.31 -28.95 -7.97
C LEU A 9 -5.26 -28.75 -6.88
N SER A 10 -4.04 -29.25 -7.06
CA SER A 10 -2.93 -29.01 -6.12
C SER A 10 -2.51 -27.54 -6.08
N PHE A 11 -2.62 -26.83 -7.20
CA PHE A 11 -2.30 -25.42 -7.32
C PHE A 11 -3.33 -24.56 -6.57
N ILE A 12 -4.63 -24.79 -6.81
CA ILE A 12 -5.73 -24.04 -6.17
C ILE A 12 -5.79 -24.27 -4.66
N LYS A 13 -5.33 -25.43 -4.17
CA LYS A 13 -5.25 -25.71 -2.73
C LYS A 13 -4.30 -24.78 -1.96
N LYS A 14 -3.41 -24.05 -2.65
CA LYS A 14 -2.48 -23.09 -2.03
C LYS A 14 -2.94 -21.66 -2.33
N PRO A 15 -3.53 -20.94 -1.36
CA PRO A 15 -4.06 -19.59 -1.58
C PRO A 15 -3.00 -18.63 -2.13
N GLU A 16 -1.76 -18.73 -1.64
CA GLU A 16 -0.64 -17.91 -2.11
C GLU A 16 -0.39 -18.06 -3.62
N ASN A 17 -0.51 -19.28 -4.16
CA ASN A 17 -0.29 -19.54 -5.58
C ASN A 17 -1.40 -18.93 -6.45
N VAL A 18 -2.64 -19.04 -5.99
CA VAL A 18 -3.81 -18.42 -6.66
C VAL A 18 -3.63 -16.91 -6.69
N PHE A 19 -3.26 -16.31 -5.55
CA PHE A 19 -2.98 -14.89 -5.44
C PHE A 19 -1.94 -14.42 -6.46
N ILE A 20 -0.74 -15.00 -6.45
CA ILE A 20 0.36 -14.48 -7.28
C ILE A 20 0.06 -14.60 -8.77
N SER A 21 -0.59 -15.69 -9.21
CA SER A 21 -0.92 -15.87 -10.63
C SER A 21 -1.98 -14.89 -11.11
N LEU A 22 -3.06 -14.69 -10.34
CA LEU A 22 -4.11 -13.73 -10.72
C LEU A 22 -3.61 -12.29 -10.61
N SER A 23 -2.85 -11.96 -9.56
CA SER A 23 -2.26 -10.63 -9.37
C SER A 23 -1.31 -10.28 -10.52
N LEU A 24 -0.42 -11.19 -10.93
CA LEU A 24 0.48 -10.94 -12.05
C LEU A 24 -0.26 -10.86 -13.38
N PHE A 25 -1.22 -11.76 -13.63
CA PHE A 25 -1.96 -11.76 -14.90
C PHE A 25 -2.75 -10.45 -15.08
N PHE A 26 -3.62 -10.12 -14.12
CA PHE A 26 -4.43 -8.90 -14.20
C PHE A 26 -3.60 -7.64 -14.01
N GLY A 27 -2.55 -7.70 -13.19
CA GLY A 27 -1.69 -6.55 -12.95
C GLY A 27 -0.85 -6.17 -14.15
N VAL A 28 -0.21 -7.14 -14.83
CA VAL A 28 0.53 -6.88 -16.07
C VAL A 28 -0.41 -6.40 -17.17
N LEU A 29 -1.59 -7.03 -17.31
CA LEU A 29 -2.60 -6.60 -18.25
C LEU A 29 -3.02 -5.14 -17.99
N SER A 30 -3.30 -4.79 -16.73
CA SER A 30 -3.64 -3.42 -16.33
C SER A 30 -2.48 -2.44 -16.58
N ALA A 31 -1.24 -2.83 -16.29
CA ALA A 31 -0.08 -1.96 -16.49
C ALA A 31 0.11 -1.55 -17.96
N ILE A 32 -0.22 -2.45 -18.89
CA ILE A 32 -0.11 -2.27 -20.34
C ILE A 32 -1.34 -1.56 -20.92
N LEU A 33 -2.55 -2.01 -20.57
CA LEU A 33 -3.79 -1.54 -21.20
C LEU A 33 -4.31 -0.21 -20.64
N VAL A 34 -4.08 0.06 -19.36
CA VAL A 34 -4.54 1.32 -18.76
C VAL A 34 -3.68 2.46 -19.30
N PRO A 35 -4.29 3.54 -19.85
CA PRO A 35 -3.54 4.67 -20.36
C PRO A 35 -2.51 5.21 -19.35
N GLN A 36 -1.36 5.62 -19.86
CA GLN A 36 -0.26 6.02 -19.00
C GLN A 36 -0.58 7.32 -18.26
N LEU A 37 -0.31 7.32 -16.95
CA LEU A 37 -0.56 8.44 -16.04
C LEU A 37 -2.04 8.82 -15.88
N SER A 38 -2.96 7.91 -16.23
CA SER A 38 -4.40 8.15 -16.05
C SER A 38 -4.91 7.73 -14.67
N VAL A 39 -4.12 6.95 -13.92
CA VAL A 39 -4.42 6.58 -12.52
C VAL A 39 -4.27 7.82 -11.62
N SER A 40 -5.06 7.88 -10.54
CA SER A 40 -5.09 9.05 -9.65
C SER A 40 -3.70 9.38 -9.12
N ASP A 41 -3.30 10.64 -9.27
CA ASP A 41 -2.00 11.21 -8.87
C ASP A 41 -0.76 10.48 -9.42
N GLU A 42 -0.91 9.58 -10.39
CA GLU A 42 0.18 8.75 -10.90
C GLU A 42 1.32 9.58 -11.50
N ASN A 43 0.99 10.71 -12.14
CA ASN A 43 1.95 11.66 -12.66
C ASN A 43 2.84 12.28 -11.56
N MET A 44 2.30 12.54 -10.37
CA MET A 44 3.07 13.03 -9.23
C MET A 44 4.04 11.95 -8.72
N HIS A 45 3.54 10.71 -8.59
CA HIS A 45 4.39 9.59 -8.18
C HIS A 45 5.45 9.24 -9.21
N TYR A 46 5.17 9.42 -10.50
CA TYR A 46 6.15 9.26 -11.58
C TYR A 46 7.32 10.23 -11.44
N LEU A 47 7.07 11.52 -11.22
CA LEU A 47 8.12 12.52 -11.03
C LEU A 47 9.02 12.16 -9.84
N ARG A 48 8.42 11.74 -8.72
CA ARG A 48 9.16 11.32 -7.52
C ARG A 48 10.01 10.07 -7.78
N ALA A 49 9.42 9.01 -8.34
CA ALA A 49 10.11 7.77 -8.64
C ALA A 49 11.25 7.98 -9.66
N TYR A 50 11.06 8.85 -10.65
CA TYR A 50 12.09 9.19 -11.62
C TYR A 50 13.28 9.87 -10.94
N GLY A 51 13.04 10.88 -10.09
CA GLY A 51 14.12 11.53 -9.32
C GLY A 51 14.94 10.52 -8.52
N ILE A 52 14.25 9.62 -7.78
CA ILE A 52 14.88 8.57 -6.98
C ILE A 52 15.70 7.61 -7.85
N SER A 53 15.21 7.25 -9.05
CA SER A 53 15.96 6.39 -9.98
C SER A 53 17.29 6.98 -10.44
N GLN A 54 17.43 8.32 -10.38
CA GLN A 54 18.65 9.05 -10.70
C GLN A 54 19.50 9.37 -9.46
N GLY A 55 19.17 8.77 -8.31
CA GLY A 55 19.84 9.05 -7.03
C GLY A 55 19.47 10.40 -6.40
N ARG A 56 18.47 11.11 -6.93
CA ARG A 56 18.03 12.41 -6.41
C ARG A 56 16.95 12.22 -5.36
N VAL A 57 17.29 12.54 -4.11
CA VAL A 57 16.37 12.47 -2.95
C VAL A 57 15.78 13.86 -2.63
N GLU A 58 15.90 14.81 -3.57
CA GLU A 58 15.38 16.17 -3.45
C GLU A 58 13.93 16.16 -2.95
N SER A 59 13.71 16.80 -1.81
CA SER A 59 12.44 16.82 -1.09
C SER A 59 12.28 18.26 -0.59
N GLY A 60 11.12 18.89 -0.81
CA GLY A 60 10.89 20.29 -0.46
C GLY A 60 10.39 21.14 -1.64
N SER A 61 11.00 22.31 -1.86
CA SER A 61 10.44 23.34 -2.76
C SER A 61 10.81 23.19 -4.23
N ARG A 62 12.02 22.71 -4.57
CA ARG A 62 12.49 22.60 -5.96
C ARG A 62 13.09 21.23 -6.25
N CYS A 63 12.70 20.65 -7.37
CA CYS A 63 13.13 19.35 -7.86
C CYS A 63 13.69 19.49 -9.28
N THR A 64 14.79 18.79 -9.55
CA THR A 64 15.51 18.83 -10.82
C THR A 64 15.18 17.58 -11.63
N LEU A 65 14.51 17.74 -12.76
CA LEU A 65 14.10 16.63 -13.64
C LEU A 65 14.35 16.97 -15.11
N PRO A 66 14.56 15.97 -15.99
CA PRO A 66 14.59 16.20 -17.43
C PRO A 66 13.32 16.90 -17.94
N LYS A 67 13.45 17.84 -18.88
CA LYS A 67 12.31 18.58 -19.45
C LYS A 67 11.25 17.66 -20.03
N ASP A 68 11.65 16.60 -20.74
CA ASP A 68 10.73 15.62 -21.32
C ASP A 68 9.88 14.92 -20.24
N VAL A 69 10.48 14.61 -19.09
CA VAL A 69 9.80 13.93 -17.96
C VAL A 69 8.78 14.86 -17.29
N ALA A 70 9.19 16.10 -17.00
CA ALA A 70 8.32 17.12 -16.42
C ALA A 70 7.14 17.44 -17.36
N LYS A 71 7.42 17.64 -18.66
CA LYS A 71 6.39 17.89 -19.68
C LYS A 71 5.42 16.72 -19.80
N ARG A 72 5.91 15.47 -19.79
CA ARG A 72 5.03 14.29 -19.85
C ARG A 72 4.09 14.22 -18.66
N ALA A 73 4.59 14.44 -17.44
CA ALA A 73 3.74 14.44 -16.25
C ALA A 73 2.68 15.56 -16.25
N GLY A 74 3.02 16.73 -16.81
CA GLY A 74 2.10 17.87 -16.95
C GLY A 74 1.01 17.66 -18.01
N SER A 75 1.32 16.96 -19.11
CA SER A 75 0.38 16.75 -20.24
C SER A 75 -0.93 16.03 -19.85
N VAL A 76 -0.94 15.34 -18.70
CA VAL A 76 -2.12 14.69 -18.13
C VAL A 76 -3.23 15.70 -17.80
N TYR A 77 -2.87 16.91 -17.37
CA TYR A 77 -3.83 17.97 -17.06
C TYR A 77 -4.51 18.54 -18.31
N GLU A 78 -3.88 18.37 -19.47
CA GLU A 78 -4.45 18.72 -20.77
C GLU A 78 -5.27 17.55 -21.37
N GLY A 79 -5.45 16.46 -20.61
CA GLY A 79 -6.15 15.25 -21.06
C GLY A 79 -5.34 14.37 -22.01
N ASN A 80 -4.02 14.60 -22.15
CA ASN A 80 -3.16 13.81 -23.01
C ASN A 80 -2.58 12.59 -22.26
N PHE A 81 -3.18 11.44 -22.53
CA PHE A 81 -2.76 10.14 -21.98
C PHE A 81 -1.93 9.31 -22.97
N SER A 82 -1.57 9.88 -24.13
CA SER A 82 -0.79 9.17 -25.14
C SER A 82 0.62 8.87 -24.62
N SER A 83 1.15 7.72 -25.03
CA SER A 83 2.45 7.22 -24.61
C SER A 83 3.42 7.28 -25.79
N ASP A 84 4.51 8.02 -25.61
CA ASP A 84 5.59 8.07 -26.60
C ASP A 84 6.67 7.04 -26.22
N TYR A 85 6.77 5.99 -27.02
CA TYR A 85 7.79 4.94 -26.90
C TYR A 85 9.00 5.18 -27.80
N SER A 86 8.91 6.15 -28.71
CA SER A 86 9.87 6.32 -29.81
C SER A 86 11.00 7.27 -29.49
N LYS A 87 10.74 8.34 -28.74
CA LYS A 87 11.72 9.39 -28.44
C LYS A 87 12.45 9.12 -27.11
N PRO A 88 13.77 8.86 -27.12
CA PRO A 88 14.57 8.79 -25.90
C PRO A 88 14.50 10.09 -25.11
N ILE A 89 14.54 9.98 -23.78
CA ILE A 89 14.58 11.15 -22.89
C ILE A 89 15.93 11.87 -23.03
N ASP A 90 15.90 13.17 -23.31
CA ASP A 90 17.08 14.01 -23.18
C ASP A 90 17.36 14.30 -21.70
N ARG A 91 18.38 13.62 -21.15
CA ARG A 91 18.78 13.72 -19.73
C ARG A 91 19.71 14.90 -19.45
N SER A 92 20.24 15.55 -20.48
CA SER A 92 21.11 16.73 -20.34
C SER A 92 20.30 18.01 -20.11
N SER A 93 19.10 18.08 -20.71
CA SER A 93 18.21 19.24 -20.60
C SER A 93 17.35 19.16 -19.34
N LEU A 94 17.87 19.73 -18.26
CA LEU A 94 17.21 19.75 -16.97
C LEU A 94 16.26 20.95 -16.83
N ASN A 95 15.20 20.74 -16.06
CA ASN A 95 14.30 21.76 -15.55
C ASN A 95 14.30 21.71 -14.02
N ILE A 96 14.28 22.87 -13.39
CA ILE A 96 14.21 23.03 -11.94
C ILE A 96 12.88 23.69 -11.63
N ASP A 97 11.92 22.89 -11.16
CA ASP A 97 10.56 23.32 -10.90
C ASP A 97 10.09 22.92 -9.51
N LYS A 98 8.89 23.36 -9.12
CA LYS A 98 8.27 22.94 -7.86
C LYS A 98 8.17 21.42 -7.80
N CYS A 99 8.61 20.83 -6.69
CA CYS A 99 8.47 19.40 -6.46
C CYS A 99 7.00 18.96 -6.51
N SER A 100 6.76 17.75 -7.01
CA SER A 100 5.45 17.11 -6.97
C SER A 100 4.93 16.94 -5.54
N SER A 101 3.61 16.84 -5.36
CA SER A 101 3.00 16.51 -4.05
C SER A 101 3.52 15.18 -3.50
N ALA A 102 3.92 14.24 -4.37
CA ALA A 102 4.49 12.96 -3.98
C ALA A 102 5.88 13.06 -3.32
N SER A 103 6.56 14.22 -3.38
CA SER A 103 7.85 14.42 -2.71
C SER A 103 7.76 14.42 -1.18
N GLY A 104 6.54 14.57 -0.63
CA GLY A 104 6.27 14.38 0.80
C GLY A 104 6.38 12.93 1.27
N TYR A 105 6.41 11.96 0.35
CA TYR A 105 6.63 10.56 0.73
C TYR A 105 8.14 10.24 0.83
N PRO A 106 8.53 9.45 1.85
CA PRO A 106 9.89 8.91 1.95
C PRO A 106 10.29 8.13 0.68
N PRO A 107 11.57 8.16 0.25
CA PRO A 107 12.01 7.51 -0.99
C PRO A 107 11.70 6.01 -1.07
N ILE A 108 11.68 5.34 0.08
CA ILE A 108 11.35 3.92 0.18
C ILE A 108 9.96 3.60 -0.40
N MET A 109 9.03 4.56 -0.37
CA MET A 109 7.67 4.41 -0.88
C MET A 109 7.59 4.27 -2.41
N HIS A 110 8.64 4.69 -3.12
CA HIS A 110 8.73 4.67 -4.57
C HIS A 110 9.85 3.77 -5.08
N LEU A 111 10.45 2.98 -4.19
CA LEU A 111 11.63 2.16 -4.51
C LEU A 111 11.35 1.13 -5.63
N PRO A 112 10.24 0.35 -5.62
CA PRO A 112 9.92 -0.57 -6.71
C PRO A 112 9.84 0.12 -8.08
N GLN A 113 9.13 1.25 -8.14
CA GLN A 113 8.94 2.05 -9.34
C GLN A 113 10.27 2.63 -9.83
N ALA A 114 11.08 3.16 -8.90
CA ALA A 114 12.39 3.73 -9.21
C ALA A 114 13.36 2.68 -9.77
N ILE A 115 13.32 1.44 -9.28
CA ILE A 115 14.10 0.32 -9.85
C ILE A 115 13.66 0.07 -11.29
N GLY A 116 12.37 -0.03 -11.56
CA GLY A 116 11.85 -0.21 -12.92
C GLY A 116 12.26 0.93 -13.87
N ILE A 117 12.09 2.18 -13.44
CA ILE A 117 12.51 3.36 -14.21
C ILE A 117 14.02 3.37 -14.45
N GLY A 118 14.81 2.98 -13.44
CA GLY A 118 16.25 2.83 -13.53
C GLY A 118 16.65 1.84 -14.61
N ILE A 119 16.03 0.65 -14.62
CA ILE A 119 16.25 -0.37 -15.66
C ILE A 119 15.93 0.18 -17.05
N ALA A 120 14.77 0.83 -17.24
CA ALA A 120 14.43 1.46 -18.52
C ALA A 120 15.44 2.56 -18.93
N SER A 121 16.00 3.27 -17.95
CA SER A 121 16.99 4.32 -18.21
C SER A 121 18.34 3.79 -18.66
N LEU A 122 18.73 2.56 -18.27
CA LEU A 122 19.95 1.91 -18.76
C LEU A 122 19.91 1.63 -20.27
N PHE A 123 18.70 1.51 -20.85
CA PHE A 123 18.50 1.29 -22.28
C PHE A 123 18.12 2.57 -23.04
N ASN A 124 18.42 3.75 -22.48
CA ASN A 124 18.02 5.05 -23.02
C ASN A 124 16.51 5.15 -23.29
N GLY A 125 15.68 4.53 -22.44
CA GLY A 125 14.24 4.47 -22.63
C GLY A 125 13.57 5.85 -22.72
N SER A 126 12.49 5.90 -23.50
CA SER A 126 11.57 7.04 -23.60
C SER A 126 10.77 7.23 -22.31
N THR A 127 9.98 8.30 -22.24
CA THR A 127 9.02 8.50 -21.13
C THR A 127 7.97 7.39 -21.05
N GLY A 128 7.54 6.85 -22.19
CA GLY A 128 6.62 5.70 -22.22
C GLY A 128 7.24 4.44 -21.63
N LEU A 129 8.50 4.15 -21.95
CA LEU A 129 9.21 2.97 -21.43
C LEU A 129 9.48 3.08 -19.93
N THR A 130 9.90 4.24 -19.44
CA THR A 130 10.16 4.43 -18.01
C THR A 130 8.89 4.28 -17.17
N ILE A 131 7.76 4.80 -17.65
CA ILE A 131 6.45 4.60 -16.99
C ILE A 131 6.07 3.12 -16.97
N LEU A 132 6.15 2.44 -18.12
CA LEU A 132 5.78 1.02 -18.23
C LEU A 132 6.63 0.13 -17.32
N PHE A 133 7.96 0.28 -17.35
CA PHE A 133 8.85 -0.51 -16.51
C PHE A 133 8.66 -0.20 -15.02
N GLY A 134 8.40 1.06 -14.67
CA GLY A 134 8.05 1.44 -13.29
C GLY A 134 6.76 0.76 -12.81
N ARG A 135 5.71 0.72 -13.65
CA ARG A 135 4.46 -0.02 -13.35
C ARG A 135 4.71 -1.52 -13.18
N LEU A 136 5.44 -2.14 -14.12
CA LEU A 136 5.75 -3.58 -14.07
C LEU A 136 6.54 -3.96 -12.82
N ALA A 137 7.54 -3.14 -12.44
CA ALA A 137 8.31 -3.35 -11.23
C ALA A 137 7.44 -3.22 -9.96
N ASN A 138 6.47 -2.29 -9.95
CA ASN A 138 5.54 -2.12 -8.84
C ASN A 138 4.60 -3.34 -8.68
N VAL A 139 4.00 -3.83 -9.78
CA VAL A 139 3.16 -5.05 -9.78
C VAL A 139 3.95 -6.26 -9.33
N LEU A 140 5.18 -6.42 -9.82
CA LEU A 140 6.04 -7.55 -9.48
C LEU A 140 6.37 -7.54 -7.99
N PHE A 141 6.76 -6.37 -7.46
CA PHE A 141 7.02 -6.20 -6.03
C PHE A 141 5.78 -6.52 -5.20
N TYR A 142 4.62 -5.95 -5.53
CA TYR A 142 3.36 -6.22 -4.84
C TYR A 142 3.04 -7.71 -4.81
N SER A 143 3.07 -8.35 -5.98
CA SER A 143 2.69 -9.75 -6.16
C SER A 143 3.62 -10.69 -5.39
N ILE A 144 4.93 -10.43 -5.40
CA ILE A 144 5.91 -11.23 -4.64
C ILE A 144 5.77 -10.97 -3.13
N ALA A 145 5.68 -9.71 -2.70
CA ALA A 145 5.60 -9.36 -1.29
C ALA A 145 4.35 -9.94 -0.63
N VAL A 146 3.18 -9.74 -1.24
CA VAL A 146 1.91 -10.28 -0.70
C VAL A 146 1.85 -11.80 -0.79
N TYR A 147 2.43 -12.42 -1.83
CA TYR A 147 2.62 -13.88 -1.89
C TYR A 147 3.39 -14.41 -0.67
N LEU A 148 4.52 -13.78 -0.34
CA LEU A 148 5.32 -14.16 0.82
C LEU A 148 4.55 -13.95 2.13
N ILE A 149 3.77 -12.88 2.24
CA ILE A 149 2.93 -12.60 3.42
C ILE A 149 1.84 -13.66 3.57
N ILE A 150 1.14 -14.05 2.49
CA ILE A 150 0.12 -15.11 2.52
C ILE A 150 0.75 -16.45 2.89
N LYS A 151 1.97 -16.72 2.42
CA LYS A 151 2.70 -17.93 2.81
C LYS A 151 3.05 -17.91 4.30
N TRP A 152 3.39 -16.74 4.85
CA TRP A 152 3.84 -16.53 6.23
C TRP A 152 2.70 -16.47 7.26
N VAL A 153 1.53 -15.94 6.91
CA VAL A 153 0.39 -15.86 7.84
C VAL A 153 -0.14 -17.25 8.17
N ARG A 154 -0.38 -17.50 9.45
CA ARG A 154 -0.80 -18.82 9.97
C ARG A 154 -2.27 -19.11 9.73
N ILE A 155 -3.12 -18.09 9.78
CA ILE A 155 -4.58 -18.19 9.64
C ILE A 155 -5.09 -17.15 8.65
N GLY A 156 -6.26 -17.41 8.04
CA GLY A 156 -6.93 -16.43 7.18
C GLY A 156 -6.27 -16.21 5.80
N LYS A 157 -5.51 -17.17 5.29
CA LYS A 157 -4.80 -17.06 3.99
C LYS A 157 -5.71 -16.69 2.82
N TRP A 158 -6.94 -17.22 2.80
CA TRP A 158 -7.94 -16.89 1.78
C TRP A 158 -8.47 -15.46 1.92
N ALA A 159 -8.61 -14.94 3.14
CA ALA A 159 -8.97 -13.54 3.35
C ALA A 159 -7.87 -12.60 2.82
N PHE A 160 -6.60 -12.90 3.08
CA PHE A 160 -5.48 -12.15 2.50
C PHE A 160 -5.48 -12.21 0.97
N THR A 161 -5.75 -13.39 0.41
CA THR A 161 -5.85 -13.60 -1.05
C THR A 161 -7.00 -12.80 -1.65
N ALA A 162 -8.19 -12.85 -1.05
CA ALA A 162 -9.37 -12.12 -1.52
C ALA A 162 -9.16 -10.61 -1.47
N ILE A 163 -8.67 -10.09 -0.34
CA ILE A 163 -8.40 -8.66 -0.17
C ILE A 163 -7.29 -8.20 -1.14
N GLY A 164 -6.22 -8.97 -1.29
CA GLY A 164 -5.11 -8.62 -2.18
C GLY A 164 -5.48 -8.64 -3.66
N LEU A 165 -6.48 -9.45 -4.04
CA LEU A 165 -7.00 -9.53 -5.41
C LEU A 165 -8.18 -8.59 -5.68
N ILE A 166 -8.58 -7.75 -4.72
CA ILE A 166 -9.58 -6.72 -4.99
C ILE A 166 -9.10 -5.90 -6.19
N PRO A 167 -9.94 -5.67 -7.22
CA PRO A 167 -9.51 -5.04 -8.47
C PRO A 167 -8.77 -3.72 -8.26
N LEU A 168 -9.24 -2.89 -7.32
CA LEU A 168 -8.54 -1.65 -6.94
C LEU A 168 -7.11 -1.89 -6.43
N MET A 169 -6.87 -2.92 -5.62
CA MET A 169 -5.54 -3.23 -5.08
C MET A 169 -4.56 -3.59 -6.20
N VAL A 170 -5.00 -4.45 -7.12
CA VAL A 170 -4.21 -4.85 -8.29
C VAL A 170 -4.00 -3.66 -9.24
N HIS A 171 -5.03 -2.84 -9.47
CA HIS A 171 -4.92 -1.65 -10.30
C HIS A 171 -3.94 -0.62 -9.75
N MET A 172 -3.98 -0.36 -8.43
CA MET A 172 -3.05 0.55 -7.77
C MET A 172 -1.62 0.01 -7.81
N ALA A 173 -1.42 -1.30 -7.62
CA ALA A 173 -0.12 -1.95 -7.82
C ALA A 173 0.36 -1.87 -9.28
N SER A 174 -0.56 -1.76 -10.24
CA SER A 174 -0.31 -1.62 -11.68
C SER A 174 -0.07 -0.20 -12.15
N SER A 175 0.00 0.73 -11.21
CA SER A 175 0.33 2.14 -11.43
C SER A 175 1.68 2.48 -10.79
N LEU A 176 2.12 3.72 -10.94
CA LEU A 176 3.27 4.25 -10.21
C LEU A 176 2.96 4.69 -8.77
N SER A 177 1.74 4.44 -8.26
CA SER A 177 1.35 4.86 -6.90
C SER A 177 2.21 4.25 -5.79
N SER A 178 2.49 5.05 -4.77
CA SER A 178 3.12 4.60 -3.52
C SER A 178 2.20 3.75 -2.64
N ASP A 179 0.90 3.74 -2.90
CA ASP A 179 -0.05 2.92 -2.13
C ASP A 179 0.24 1.43 -2.22
N CYS A 180 0.95 0.98 -3.26
CA CYS A 180 1.51 -0.37 -3.31
C CYS A 180 2.33 -0.70 -2.06
N MET A 181 3.23 0.21 -1.66
CA MET A 181 4.09 0.02 -0.48
C MET A 181 3.29 0.10 0.82
N THR A 182 2.32 1.03 0.87
CA THR A 182 1.35 1.14 1.98
C THR A 182 0.60 -0.17 2.19
N ASN A 183 0.07 -0.75 1.11
CA ASN A 183 -0.68 -2.01 1.16
C ASN A 183 0.19 -3.14 1.67
N VAL A 184 1.41 -3.29 1.15
CA VAL A 184 2.35 -4.32 1.63
C VAL A 184 2.66 -4.14 3.12
N ALA A 185 2.84 -2.91 3.60
CA ALA A 185 3.05 -2.63 5.02
C ALA A 185 1.84 -3.05 5.87
N VAL A 186 0.62 -2.73 5.42
CA VAL A 186 -0.65 -3.11 6.08
C VAL A 186 -0.80 -4.63 6.12
N PHE A 187 -0.62 -5.31 4.99
CA PHE A 187 -0.64 -6.78 4.95
C PHE A 187 0.39 -7.39 5.90
N THR A 188 1.59 -6.83 5.96
CA THR A 188 2.67 -7.31 6.81
C THR A 188 2.31 -7.18 8.29
N ILE A 189 1.87 -5.99 8.75
CA ILE A 189 1.53 -5.79 10.16
C ILE A 189 0.33 -6.62 10.58
N THR A 190 -0.68 -6.76 9.72
CA THR A 190 -1.86 -7.61 9.99
C THR A 190 -1.43 -9.08 10.12
N ALA A 191 -0.61 -9.59 9.20
CA ALA A 191 -0.10 -10.96 9.28
C ALA A 191 0.79 -11.17 10.52
N PHE A 192 1.62 -10.18 10.86
CA PHE A 192 2.46 -10.21 12.06
C PHE A 192 1.59 -10.36 13.31
N ILE A 193 0.60 -9.49 13.46
CA ILE A 193 -0.31 -9.47 14.59
C ILE A 193 -1.03 -10.82 14.70
N LEU A 194 -1.63 -11.32 13.61
CA LEU A 194 -2.30 -12.64 13.60
C LEU A 194 -1.36 -13.79 13.98
N ASN A 195 -0.12 -13.75 13.51
CA ASN A 195 0.90 -14.73 13.86
C ASN A 195 1.26 -14.68 15.35
N LEU A 196 1.34 -13.49 15.96
CA LEU A 196 1.55 -13.34 17.40
C LEU A 196 0.35 -13.86 18.19
N PHE A 197 -0.87 -13.54 17.77
CA PHE A 197 -2.09 -14.03 18.43
C PHE A 197 -2.18 -15.55 18.39
N THR A 198 -1.70 -16.20 17.34
CA THR A 198 -1.73 -17.67 17.19
C THR A 198 -0.46 -18.36 17.69
N GLN A 199 0.54 -17.62 18.15
CA GLN A 199 1.79 -18.18 18.64
C GLN A 199 1.66 -18.72 20.07
N LYS A 200 2.30 -19.88 20.28
CA LYS A 200 2.43 -20.53 21.59
C LYS A 200 3.69 -20.09 22.32
N ASP A 201 4.78 -19.98 21.58
CA ASP A 201 6.08 -19.60 22.12
C ASP A 201 6.12 -18.14 22.56
N LYS A 202 7.06 -17.83 23.44
CA LYS A 202 7.29 -16.46 23.92
C LYS A 202 7.74 -15.54 22.80
N LEU A 203 7.50 -14.24 22.97
CA LEU A 203 7.96 -13.24 22.03
C LEU A 203 9.50 -13.23 22.00
N SER A 204 10.08 -13.52 20.84
CA SER A 204 11.53 -13.47 20.65
C SER A 204 12.00 -12.03 20.48
N HIS A 205 13.22 -11.72 20.91
CA HIS A 205 13.87 -10.42 20.66
C HIS A 205 13.88 -10.03 19.17
N LYS A 206 14.09 -11.01 18.28
CA LYS A 206 14.01 -10.79 16.83
C LYS A 206 12.62 -10.36 16.37
N GLN A 207 11.57 -10.94 16.97
CA GLN A 207 10.18 -10.57 16.68
C GLN A 207 9.85 -9.19 17.23
N THR A 208 10.35 -8.83 18.41
CA THR A 208 10.19 -7.48 18.98
C THR A 208 10.80 -6.42 18.07
N ILE A 209 12.06 -6.63 17.62
CA ILE A 209 12.71 -5.71 16.67
C ILE A 209 11.90 -5.64 15.37
N ALA A 210 11.52 -6.79 14.80
CA ALA A 210 10.78 -6.82 13.56
C ALA A 210 9.40 -6.12 13.67
N LEU A 211 8.73 -6.23 14.82
CA LEU A 211 7.48 -5.52 15.10
C LEU A 211 7.70 -4.01 15.14
N ILE A 212 8.74 -3.54 15.84
CA ILE A 212 9.09 -2.11 15.92
C ILE A 212 9.41 -1.58 14.51
N CYS A 213 10.26 -2.28 13.75
CA CYS A 213 10.60 -1.91 12.37
C CYS A 213 9.37 -1.86 11.46
N THR A 214 8.47 -2.85 11.58
CA THR A 214 7.22 -2.88 10.79
C THR A 214 6.29 -1.74 11.18
N GLY A 215 6.18 -1.42 12.48
CA GLY A 215 5.40 -0.30 12.98
C GLY A 215 5.93 1.05 12.49
N VAL A 216 7.25 1.26 12.56
CA VAL A 216 7.92 2.44 12.00
C VAL A 216 7.62 2.57 10.51
N PHE A 217 7.86 1.50 9.75
CA PHE A 217 7.63 1.48 8.32
C PHE A 217 6.16 1.79 7.97
N LEU A 218 5.21 1.19 8.68
CA LEU A 218 3.78 1.45 8.52
C LEU A 218 3.44 2.93 8.71
N THR A 219 3.99 3.58 9.74
CA THR A 219 3.73 5.01 9.98
C THR A 219 4.39 5.95 8.98
N LEU A 220 5.54 5.54 8.41
CA LEU A 220 6.19 6.24 7.31
C LEU A 220 5.40 6.18 6.00
N THR A 221 4.55 5.15 5.84
CA THR A 221 3.68 5.05 4.64
C THR A 221 2.58 6.11 4.66
N LYS A 222 1.79 6.14 5.73
CA LYS A 222 0.82 7.18 6.08
C LYS A 222 0.73 7.24 7.60
N SER A 223 0.80 8.43 8.18
CA SER A 223 0.76 8.61 9.64
C SER A 223 -0.50 8.05 10.30
N VAL A 224 -1.65 8.12 9.60
CA VAL A 224 -2.94 7.56 10.05
C VAL A 224 -2.88 6.03 10.24
N ASN A 225 -2.00 5.33 9.52
CA ASN A 225 -1.88 3.87 9.65
C ASN A 225 -1.33 3.43 11.02
N ALA A 226 -0.86 4.35 11.86
CA ALA A 226 -0.53 4.08 13.26
C ALA A 226 -1.71 3.43 14.01
N LEU A 227 -2.96 3.73 13.63
CA LEU A 227 -4.17 3.13 14.21
C LEU A 227 -4.21 1.60 14.05
N LEU A 228 -3.56 1.04 13.03
CA LEU A 228 -3.49 -0.41 12.82
C LEU A 228 -2.58 -1.13 13.80
N LEU A 229 -1.83 -0.39 14.64
CA LEU A 229 -1.09 -0.94 15.78
C LEU A 229 -1.98 -1.15 17.01
N PHE A 230 -3.21 -0.64 17.01
CA PHE A 230 -4.18 -0.78 18.11
C PHE A 230 -4.37 -2.22 18.60
N PRO A 231 -4.46 -3.26 17.73
CA PRO A 231 -4.63 -4.64 18.18
C PRO A 231 -3.49 -5.15 19.08
N LEU A 232 -2.31 -4.51 19.07
CA LEU A 232 -1.19 -4.87 19.95
C LEU A 232 -1.53 -4.67 21.44
N LEU A 233 -2.52 -3.84 21.77
CA LEU A 233 -3.03 -3.69 23.14
C LEU A 233 -3.61 -4.99 23.71
N PHE A 234 -4.13 -5.85 22.83
CA PHE A 234 -4.80 -7.10 23.19
C PHE A 234 -3.88 -8.33 23.07
N LEU A 235 -2.56 -8.14 22.94
CA LEU A 235 -1.63 -9.27 22.88
C LEU A 235 -1.79 -10.19 24.11
N PRO A 236 -1.86 -11.51 23.91
CA PRO A 236 -2.15 -12.45 24.98
C PRO A 236 -0.96 -12.55 25.95
N LYS A 237 -1.27 -12.69 27.25
CA LYS A 237 -0.27 -12.73 28.34
C LYS A 237 0.80 -13.82 28.13
N ARG A 238 0.45 -14.92 27.46
CA ARG A 238 1.35 -16.07 27.18
C ARG A 238 2.62 -15.70 26.41
N LEU A 239 2.57 -14.63 25.61
CA LEU A 239 3.74 -14.17 24.85
C LEU A 239 4.81 -13.54 25.75
N PHE A 240 4.44 -13.16 26.97
CA PHE A 240 5.28 -12.45 27.93
C PHE A 240 5.59 -13.37 29.11
N SER A 241 6.88 -13.61 29.35
CA SER A 241 7.31 -14.36 30.55
C SER A 241 7.37 -13.42 31.74
N PRO A 242 6.92 -13.81 32.94
CA PRO A 242 7.57 -13.33 34.14
C PRO A 242 9.04 -13.75 34.00
N ASN A 243 9.97 -12.79 33.98
CA ASN A 243 11.39 -13.13 33.92
C ASN A 243 11.72 -13.84 35.25
N LYS A 244 12.37 -15.01 35.22
CA LYS A 244 12.68 -15.75 36.47
C LYS A 244 13.62 -14.94 37.38
N ASN A 245 14.40 -14.02 36.81
CA ASN A 245 15.33 -13.14 37.52
C ASN A 245 14.88 -11.67 37.63
N GLU A 246 13.80 -11.24 36.96
CA GLU A 246 13.32 -9.86 37.05
C GLU A 246 11.79 -9.80 37.25
N ARG A 247 11.39 -9.09 38.29
CA ARG A 247 10.00 -8.92 38.74
C ARG A 247 9.15 -8.02 37.81
N LEU A 248 9.42 -7.95 36.51
CA LEU A 248 8.63 -7.09 35.63
C LEU A 248 7.30 -7.77 35.27
N PRO A 249 6.14 -7.24 35.72
CA PRO A 249 4.83 -7.80 35.38
C PRO A 249 4.57 -7.66 33.87
N PHE A 250 3.75 -8.57 33.33
CA PHE A 250 3.42 -8.63 31.91
C PHE A 250 2.90 -7.28 31.35
N ASN A 251 2.15 -6.54 32.17
CA ASN A 251 1.61 -5.24 31.80
C ASN A 251 2.73 -4.26 31.44
N ILE A 252 3.81 -4.22 32.24
CA ILE A 252 4.93 -3.32 31.98
C ILE A 252 5.63 -3.72 30.68
N GLN A 253 5.92 -5.01 30.47
CA GLN A 253 6.56 -5.49 29.23
C GLN A 253 5.74 -5.13 27.98
N LYS A 254 4.42 -5.34 28.03
CA LYS A 254 3.50 -4.99 26.94
C LYS A 254 3.51 -3.48 26.67
N TRP A 255 3.35 -2.67 27.72
CA TRP A 255 3.37 -1.21 27.58
C TRP A 255 4.72 -0.70 27.08
N THR A 256 5.84 -1.29 27.51
CA THR A 256 7.17 -0.95 26.99
C THR A 256 7.25 -1.17 25.48
N ILE A 257 6.81 -2.31 24.96
CA ILE A 257 6.84 -2.57 23.51
C ILE A 257 5.97 -1.57 22.74
N LEU A 258 4.77 -1.26 23.25
CA LEU A 258 3.86 -0.29 22.64
C LEU A 258 4.46 1.12 22.63
N VAL A 259 5.00 1.56 23.77
CA VAL A 259 5.62 2.88 23.93
C VAL A 259 6.87 3.00 23.06
N VAL A 260 7.73 1.99 23.05
CA VAL A 260 8.94 1.98 22.21
C VAL A 260 8.56 2.02 20.72
N THR A 261 7.57 1.23 20.29
CA THR A 261 7.09 1.26 18.90
C THR A 261 6.51 2.62 18.55
N GLY A 262 5.70 3.21 19.43
CA GLY A 262 5.10 4.53 19.24
C GLY A 262 6.14 5.66 19.18
N ILE A 263 7.11 5.66 20.10
CA ILE A 263 8.21 6.63 20.11
C ILE A 263 9.06 6.49 18.85
N ALA A 264 9.43 5.26 18.47
CA ALA A 264 10.20 5.02 17.25
C ALA A 264 9.46 5.52 15.99
N ALA A 265 8.15 5.27 15.90
CA ALA A 265 7.31 5.77 14.83
C ALA A 265 7.28 7.30 14.79
N ILE A 266 7.05 7.96 15.92
CA ILE A 266 7.03 9.44 16.03
C ILE A 266 8.39 10.01 15.61
N ILE A 267 9.49 9.47 16.14
CA ILE A 267 10.85 9.90 15.79
C ILE A 267 11.08 9.77 14.29
N SER A 268 10.65 8.66 13.67
CA SER A 268 10.80 8.46 12.22
C SER A 268 10.05 9.50 11.39
N ILE A 269 8.82 9.86 11.80
CA ILE A 269 8.03 10.91 11.16
C ILE A 269 8.71 12.27 11.32
N LEU A 270 9.20 12.60 12.52
CA LEU A 270 9.87 13.87 12.79
C LEU A 270 11.19 14.00 12.00
N ILE A 271 11.97 12.93 11.90
CA ILE A 271 13.16 12.88 11.05
C ILE A 271 12.77 13.14 9.60
N TRP A 272 11.74 12.44 9.10
CA TRP A 272 11.29 12.63 7.72
C TRP A 272 10.75 14.04 7.47
N GLN A 273 9.99 14.61 8.41
CA GLN A 273 9.48 15.98 8.32
C GLN A 273 10.63 16.99 8.23
N LYS A 274 11.70 16.78 9.02
CA LYS A 274 12.89 17.63 8.99
C LYS A 274 13.61 17.55 7.64
N ILE A 275 13.66 16.37 7.01
CA ILE A 275 14.25 16.18 5.68
C ILE A 275 13.36 16.81 4.59
N TYR A 276 12.05 16.64 4.68
CA TYR A 276 11.09 17.18 3.71
C TYR A 276 10.98 18.71 3.76
N GLY A 277 11.19 19.31 4.93
CA GLY A 277 11.22 20.76 5.10
C GLY A 277 9.86 21.45 5.01
N GLN A 278 8.77 20.68 5.05
CA GLN A 278 7.37 21.15 5.05
C GLN A 278 6.52 20.28 5.98
N PRO A 279 5.36 20.76 6.47
CA PRO A 279 4.45 19.94 7.26
C PRO A 279 3.96 18.72 6.48
N LEU A 280 4.23 17.51 7.01
CA LEU A 280 3.72 16.25 6.44
C LEU A 280 2.21 16.09 6.67
N LEU A 281 1.71 16.69 7.75
CA LEU A 281 0.31 16.79 8.11
C LEU A 281 -0.15 18.20 7.78
N THR A 282 -0.69 18.40 6.58
CA THR A 282 -1.38 19.65 6.26
C THR A 282 -2.83 19.51 6.71
N THR A 283 -3.37 20.52 7.39
CA THR A 283 -4.82 20.64 7.56
C THR A 283 -5.38 20.87 6.17
N GLY A 284 -5.99 19.84 5.57
CA GLY A 284 -6.43 19.85 4.16
C GLY A 284 -7.40 20.97 3.75
N ALA A 285 -7.80 21.83 4.68
CA ALA A 285 -8.48 23.09 4.43
C ALA A 285 -8.01 24.16 5.44
N ALA A 286 -7.91 25.42 4.99
CA ALA A 286 -7.68 26.59 5.85
C ALA A 286 -8.77 26.75 6.93
N HIS A 287 -9.94 26.14 6.72
CA HIS A 287 -11.00 25.93 7.70
C HIS A 287 -11.32 24.44 7.77
N ASN A 288 -10.72 23.74 8.72
CA ASN A 288 -11.09 22.36 9.01
C ASN A 288 -12.19 22.39 10.09
N PRO A 289 -13.46 22.03 9.75
CA PRO A 289 -14.57 22.08 10.69
C PRO A 289 -14.37 21.18 11.92
N LEU A 290 -13.45 20.20 11.84
CA LEU A 290 -13.04 19.40 12.99
C LEU A 290 -12.48 20.25 14.15
N HIS A 291 -11.72 21.31 13.85
CA HIS A 291 -11.10 22.16 14.87
C HIS A 291 -12.06 23.20 15.44
N SER A 292 -12.97 23.71 14.61
CA SER A 292 -13.92 24.76 15.02
C SER A 292 -15.19 24.20 15.66
N ASN A 293 -15.68 23.05 15.21
CA ASN A 293 -16.91 22.43 15.72
C ASN A 293 -16.92 20.91 15.47
N PRO A 294 -16.43 20.08 16.41
CA PRO A 294 -16.33 18.63 16.23
C PRO A 294 -17.71 17.97 16.06
N LEU A 295 -18.78 18.50 16.66
CA LEU A 295 -20.13 17.99 16.47
C LEU A 295 -20.62 18.22 15.05
N LYS A 296 -20.32 19.38 14.46
CA LYS A 296 -20.63 19.66 13.05
C LYS A 296 -19.86 18.72 12.13
N PHE A 297 -18.62 18.36 12.46
CA PHE A 297 -17.86 17.37 11.69
C PHE A 297 -18.53 15.98 11.75
N ILE A 298 -18.96 15.52 12.93
CA ILE A 298 -19.71 14.26 13.06
C ILE A 298 -21.02 14.32 12.26
N ALA A 299 -21.74 15.43 12.32
CA ALA A 299 -22.95 15.64 11.53
C ALA A 299 -22.67 15.62 10.02
N ILE A 300 -21.56 16.20 9.55
CA ILE A 300 -21.12 16.12 8.16
C ILE A 300 -20.85 14.67 7.76
N LEU A 301 -20.12 13.91 8.58
CA LEU A 301 -19.87 12.50 8.30
C LEU A 301 -21.19 11.72 8.16
N PHE A 302 -22.10 11.87 9.12
CA PHE A 302 -23.39 11.18 9.11
C PHE A 302 -24.24 11.60 7.89
N ASN A 303 -24.34 12.90 7.63
CA ASN A 303 -25.08 13.44 6.48
C ASN A 303 -24.47 13.01 5.14
N THR A 304 -23.16 12.81 5.06
CA THR A 304 -22.49 12.31 3.84
C THR A 304 -22.98 10.90 3.46
N TYR A 305 -23.29 10.06 4.45
CA TYR A 305 -23.77 8.69 4.22
C TYR A 305 -25.29 8.55 4.14
N ILE A 306 -26.04 9.48 4.71
CA ILE A 306 -27.51 9.34 4.85
C ILE A 306 -28.28 10.29 3.97
N SER A 307 -27.68 11.43 3.58
CA SER A 307 -28.38 12.39 2.74
C SER A 307 -28.54 11.84 1.32
N PRO A 308 -29.76 11.56 0.84
CA PRO A 308 -29.99 11.03 -0.50
C PRO A 308 -29.66 12.05 -1.60
N THR A 309 -29.51 13.33 -1.23
CA THR A 309 -29.12 14.42 -2.13
C THR A 309 -27.63 14.48 -2.42
N ILE A 310 -26.81 13.83 -1.58
CA ILE A 310 -25.36 13.80 -1.72
C ILE A 310 -25.06 12.47 -2.41
N GLY A 311 -24.91 12.47 -3.74
CA GLY A 311 -24.68 11.26 -4.57
C GLY A 311 -23.35 10.53 -4.33
N TYR A 312 -22.77 10.63 -3.13
CA TYR A 312 -21.47 10.09 -2.75
C TYR A 312 -21.56 8.69 -2.13
N THR A 313 -22.73 8.24 -1.67
CA THR A 313 -22.89 6.91 -1.07
C THR A 313 -22.44 5.80 -2.02
N ASP A 314 -22.79 5.93 -3.30
CA ASP A 314 -22.32 4.98 -4.31
C ASP A 314 -20.82 5.16 -4.60
N VAL A 315 -20.33 6.40 -4.66
CA VAL A 315 -18.92 6.71 -4.95
C VAL A 315 -18.00 6.14 -3.87
N VAL A 316 -18.41 6.17 -2.60
CA VAL A 316 -17.62 5.59 -1.51
C VAL A 316 -17.59 4.06 -1.59
N LEU A 317 -18.74 3.43 -1.89
CA LEU A 317 -18.83 1.98 -2.02
C LEU A 317 -18.08 1.46 -3.26
N ARG A 318 -18.27 2.08 -4.42
CA ARG A 318 -17.56 1.73 -5.66
C ARG A 318 -16.08 2.09 -5.56
N GLY A 319 -15.76 3.25 -5.00
CA GLY A 319 -14.41 3.74 -4.75
C GLY A 319 -13.57 2.84 -3.84
N SER A 320 -14.21 2.04 -2.99
CA SER A 320 -13.52 1.07 -2.13
C SER A 320 -13.05 -0.19 -2.87
N VAL A 321 -13.57 -0.46 -4.08
CA VAL A 321 -13.39 -1.77 -4.73
C VAL A 321 -12.98 -1.68 -6.20
N GLY A 322 -13.45 -0.67 -6.94
CA GLY A 322 -13.44 -0.73 -8.40
C GLY A 322 -13.52 0.60 -9.14
N ASP A 323 -13.08 1.70 -8.52
CA ASP A 323 -12.93 2.97 -9.24
C ASP A 323 -11.52 3.08 -9.81
N PHE A 324 -11.46 3.24 -11.12
CA PHE A 324 -10.23 3.26 -11.88
C PHE A 324 -10.02 4.61 -12.55
N SER A 325 -8.76 4.93 -12.84
CA SER A 325 -8.37 6.08 -13.68
C SER A 325 -8.96 7.43 -13.23
N SER A 326 -8.60 7.90 -12.02
CA SER A 326 -9.11 9.15 -11.44
C SER A 326 -10.65 9.19 -11.40
N PHE A 327 -11.25 8.08 -10.95
CA PHE A 327 -12.71 7.93 -10.76
C PHE A 327 -13.52 8.12 -12.05
N LYS A 328 -12.94 7.85 -13.23
CA LYS A 328 -13.67 7.93 -14.51
C LYS A 328 -14.36 6.62 -14.90
N TYR A 329 -13.81 5.49 -14.48
CA TYR A 329 -14.34 4.17 -14.81
C TYR A 329 -14.64 3.42 -13.53
N HIS A 330 -15.86 2.91 -13.41
CA HIS A 330 -16.35 2.24 -12.21
C HIS A 330 -16.79 0.84 -12.57
N LEU A 331 -16.46 -0.14 -11.72
CA LEU A 331 -17.08 -1.47 -11.83
C LEU A 331 -18.59 -1.35 -11.62
N PRO A 332 -19.41 -2.01 -12.46
CA PRO A 332 -20.84 -2.05 -12.24
C PRO A 332 -21.16 -2.83 -10.94
N LEU A 333 -22.21 -2.39 -10.24
CA LEU A 333 -22.61 -2.93 -8.93
C LEU A 333 -22.83 -4.46 -8.92
N PHE A 334 -23.27 -5.05 -10.03
CA PHE A 334 -23.46 -6.50 -10.14
C PHE A 334 -22.15 -7.30 -10.14
N ILE A 335 -20.99 -6.67 -10.37
CA ILE A 335 -19.66 -7.28 -10.21
C ILE A 335 -19.18 -7.13 -8.74
N LEU A 336 -19.59 -6.07 -8.06
CA LEU A 336 -19.21 -5.79 -6.67
C LEU A 336 -19.87 -6.76 -5.69
N ILE A 337 -21.15 -7.10 -5.89
CA ILE A 337 -21.90 -8.00 -5.00
C ILE A 337 -21.24 -9.40 -4.90
N PRO A 338 -20.86 -10.06 -6.02
CA PRO A 338 -20.08 -11.30 -5.98
C PRO A 338 -18.72 -11.15 -5.30
N LEU A 339 -18.01 -10.03 -5.48
CA LEU A 339 -16.71 -9.80 -4.83
C LEU A 339 -16.84 -9.74 -3.31
N PHE A 340 -17.82 -8.98 -2.80
CA PHE A 340 -18.09 -8.94 -1.35
C PHE A 340 -18.59 -10.29 -0.83
N SER A 341 -19.36 -11.03 -1.63
CA SER A 341 -19.81 -12.39 -1.28
C SER A 341 -18.62 -13.35 -1.20
N LEU A 342 -17.68 -13.29 -2.15
CA LEU A 342 -16.45 -14.08 -2.13
C LEU A 342 -15.55 -13.71 -0.95
N LEU A 343 -15.44 -12.42 -0.62
CA LEU A 343 -14.74 -11.97 0.58
C LEU A 343 -15.40 -12.54 1.85
N PHE A 344 -16.71 -12.43 1.98
CA PHE A 344 -17.46 -12.98 3.10
C PHE A 344 -17.28 -14.51 3.20
N LEU A 345 -17.42 -15.22 2.09
CA LEU A 345 -17.16 -16.66 2.03
C LEU A 345 -15.71 -17.00 2.37
N SER A 346 -14.73 -16.17 1.99
CA SER A 346 -13.32 -16.38 2.34
C SER A 346 -13.05 -16.21 3.83
N LEU A 347 -13.82 -15.36 4.52
CA LEU A 347 -13.77 -15.19 5.98
C LEU A 347 -14.45 -16.37 6.70
N LEU A 348 -15.51 -16.93 6.10
CA LEU A 348 -16.20 -18.12 6.60
C LEU A 348 -15.49 -19.42 6.23
N HIS A 349 -14.59 -19.41 5.23
CA HIS A 349 -13.81 -20.56 4.81
C HIS A 349 -12.75 -20.88 5.86
N TYR A 350 -13.23 -21.49 6.94
CA TYR A 350 -12.48 -21.87 8.10
C TYR A 350 -11.90 -23.27 7.86
N ASN A 351 -10.58 -23.37 7.67
CA ASN A 351 -9.95 -24.65 7.37
C ASN A 351 -9.77 -25.47 8.67
N LYS A 352 -9.84 -26.80 8.59
CA LYS A 352 -9.61 -27.70 9.74
C LYS A 352 -8.23 -27.46 10.39
N LYS A 353 -7.22 -27.12 9.59
CA LYS A 353 -5.90 -26.71 10.07
C LYS A 353 -5.91 -25.40 10.86
N ASP A 354 -6.83 -24.49 10.56
CA ASP A 354 -6.99 -23.24 11.32
C ASP A 354 -7.65 -23.53 12.68
N GLN A 355 -8.52 -24.55 12.77
CA GLN A 355 -9.05 -25.03 14.06
C GLN A 355 -7.92 -25.50 14.97
N ASP A 356 -7.04 -26.39 14.50
CA ASP A 356 -5.90 -26.87 15.31
C ASP A 356 -5.01 -25.73 15.82
N VAL A 357 -4.98 -24.57 15.15
CA VAL A 357 -4.20 -23.40 15.59
C VAL A 357 -4.97 -22.56 16.63
N ILE A 358 -6.30 -22.55 16.59
CA ILE A 358 -7.16 -21.65 17.39
C ILE A 358 -7.81 -22.34 18.58
N THR A 359 -8.25 -23.59 18.45
CA THR A 359 -8.85 -24.38 19.54
C THR A 359 -7.76 -24.88 20.47
N TRP A 360 -7.53 -24.12 21.53
CA TRP A 360 -6.75 -24.51 22.70
C TRP A 360 -7.47 -24.07 23.96
#